data_AF-A0A183T011-F1
#
_entry.id   AF-A0A183T011-F1
#
_cell.length_a   1.000
_cell.length_b   1.000
_cell.length_c   1.000
_cell.angle_alpha   90.00
_cell.angle_beta   90.00
_cell.angle_gamma   90.00
#
_symmetry.space_group_name_H-M   'P 1'
#
loop_
_entity.id
_entity.type
_entity.pdbx_description
1 polymer ?
#
loop_
_entity_poly.entity_id
_entity_poly.type
_entity_poly.pdbx_seq_one_letter_code
_entity_poly.pdbx_strand_id
1 'polypeptide(L)'
;MAAVDAAAGGTSKCPRYANVELLADKLAFNLPNFKVSKIVLQAEEWTLAIENQWPVLPSPIIWRELVDRGGMSSLIGGAKDFQEYAKTYYDQESSFTTHQLMGFVEDNKRYKRQDIELALSYKPSRPLPKIVTILGADSHCAHRLLMLLTLRKEVKAENRISLRLFTEDPAKAAGLDDVKFQVEDSACPSIQSVSVEYTLTSAVKDASLIVVLDVVPRQHFHRSSSYQTANSSFAVLEPRESWLSRRFVFLHRLGVHIAQHCSADVKVLVAGSLRLFEKAELVAAPINFDVQALFTACSGKLATRNIVGLVRPLEWRLKATIAKKLGVRCCDLVDLIVWGNIDHRFHVDISRVRIYRRHGKDDAIIGPSWFNLDAEPLIWDAEWLKEDFVREAVEKMKAPARYQAAYCHASAIASFIDQWLFGKVEREEMLESLVLISDGCYGVPRGLAFSFPVTMNPSGCFAAIEDIPMDAEKQTAINMCIKDVLEDWAVVNPVLLENYLEEINRFGKAIPSAPLSDEVTLEVDPEAKA
;
A
#
# COMPACT_ATOMS: atom_id res chain seq x y z
N MET A 1 39.50 -7.70 8.10
CA MET A 1 39.82 -9.12 8.37
C MET A 1 38.61 -9.93 7.97
N ALA A 2 38.77 -10.91 7.08
CA ALA A 2 37.66 -11.78 6.67
C ALA A 2 37.08 -12.50 7.90
N ALA A 3 35.75 -12.61 7.97
CA ALA A 3 35.08 -13.44 8.96
C ALA A 3 35.67 -14.87 8.92
N VAL A 4 35.94 -15.43 10.08
CA VAL A 4 36.34 -16.83 10.18
C VAL A 4 35.08 -17.59 10.57
N ASP A 5 34.45 -18.21 9.59
CA ASP A 5 33.24 -18.99 9.80
C ASP A 5 33.63 -20.46 9.95
N ALA A 6 33.33 -21.03 11.11
CA ALA A 6 33.53 -22.45 11.40
C ALA A 6 32.17 -23.15 11.47
N ALA A 7 32.09 -24.36 10.93
CA ALA A 7 30.91 -25.19 11.03
C ALA A 7 31.28 -26.55 11.65
N ALA A 8 30.45 -27.00 12.58
CA ALA A 8 30.64 -28.26 13.29
C ALA A 8 29.38 -29.12 13.15
N GLY A 9 29.57 -30.30 12.56
CA GLY A 9 28.55 -31.33 12.41
C GLY A 9 28.81 -32.47 13.38
N GLY A 10 27.80 -32.91 14.13
CA GLY A 10 27.97 -34.03 15.04
C GLY A 10 26.67 -34.68 15.48
N THR A 11 26.81 -35.92 15.94
CA THR A 11 25.70 -36.69 16.48
C THR A 11 25.39 -36.25 17.91
N SER A 12 24.10 -36.15 18.23
CA SER A 12 23.60 -35.74 19.57
C SER A 12 24.07 -36.64 20.72
N LYS A 13 24.51 -37.87 20.41
CA LYS A 13 25.01 -38.86 21.38
C LYS A 13 26.54 -38.80 21.56
N CYS A 14 27.27 -37.98 20.80
CA CYS A 14 28.74 -37.97 20.82
C CYS A 14 29.29 -37.00 21.89
N PRO A 15 30.00 -37.49 22.92
CA PRO A 15 30.60 -36.62 23.94
C PRO A 15 31.67 -35.67 23.38
N ARG A 16 32.34 -36.09 22.30
CA ARG A 16 33.37 -35.27 21.62
C ARG A 16 32.74 -34.11 20.86
N TYR A 17 31.53 -34.28 20.33
CA TYR A 17 30.80 -33.18 19.69
C TYR A 17 30.35 -32.13 20.70
N ALA A 18 29.83 -32.55 21.86
CA ALA A 18 29.47 -31.63 22.94
C ALA A 18 30.68 -30.78 23.40
N ASN A 19 31.87 -31.37 23.45
CA ASN A 19 33.09 -30.63 23.76
C ASN A 19 33.43 -29.56 22.69
N VAL A 20 33.36 -29.96 21.42
CA VAL A 20 33.61 -29.07 20.27
C VAL A 20 32.61 -27.92 20.25
N GLU A 21 31.34 -28.21 20.51
CA GLU A 21 30.27 -27.22 20.56
C GLU A 21 30.55 -26.14 21.60
N LEU A 22 30.91 -26.56 22.82
CA LEU A 22 31.19 -25.64 23.92
C LEU A 22 32.46 -24.79 23.67
N LEU A 23 33.51 -25.39 23.10
CA LEU A 23 34.72 -24.68 22.72
C LEU A 23 34.44 -23.67 21.58
N ALA A 24 33.61 -24.04 20.61
CA ALA A 24 33.21 -23.16 19.52
C ALA A 24 32.35 -21.99 20.01
N ASP A 25 31.42 -22.22 20.94
CA ASP A 25 30.64 -21.15 21.59
C ASP A 25 31.54 -20.19 22.36
N LYS A 26 32.52 -20.72 23.08
CA LYS A 26 33.51 -19.91 23.80
C LYS A 26 34.31 -19.02 22.83
N LEU A 27 34.69 -19.54 21.67
CA LEU A 27 35.38 -18.76 20.64
C LEU A 27 34.47 -17.69 20.03
N ALA A 28 33.23 -18.04 19.69
CA ALA A 28 32.26 -17.09 19.14
C ALA A 28 31.92 -15.95 20.12
N PHE A 29 31.84 -16.26 21.42
CA PHE A 29 31.60 -15.26 22.45
C PHE A 29 32.79 -14.29 22.63
N ASN A 30 34.02 -14.79 22.55
CA ASN A 30 35.22 -13.99 22.82
C ASN A 30 35.80 -13.29 21.58
N LEU A 31 35.41 -13.68 20.37
CA LEU A 31 35.97 -13.17 19.11
C LEU A 31 34.86 -12.52 18.26
N PRO A 32 34.91 -11.19 18.00
CA PRO A 32 33.81 -10.45 17.37
C PRO A 32 33.51 -10.83 15.91
N ASN A 33 34.45 -11.50 15.22
CA ASN A 33 34.31 -11.91 13.81
C ASN A 33 34.39 -13.44 13.63
N PHE A 34 34.17 -14.21 14.70
CA PHE A 34 34.14 -15.68 14.65
C PHE A 34 32.69 -16.15 14.73
N LYS A 35 32.15 -16.68 13.62
CA LYS A 35 30.80 -17.23 13.60
C LYS A 35 30.85 -18.75 13.58
N VAL A 36 29.92 -19.38 14.28
CA VAL A 36 29.83 -20.83 14.38
C VAL A 36 28.47 -21.31 13.89
N SER A 37 28.46 -22.23 12.93
CA SER A 37 27.26 -22.96 12.50
C SER A 37 27.28 -24.38 13.07
N LYS A 38 26.23 -24.76 13.79
CA LYS A 38 26.11 -26.07 14.44
C LYS A 38 25.08 -26.93 13.73
N ILE A 39 25.46 -28.16 13.35
CA ILE A 39 24.58 -29.12 12.67
C ILE A 39 24.50 -30.40 13.51
N VAL A 40 23.33 -30.66 14.09
CA VAL A 40 23.10 -31.82 14.96
C VAL A 40 22.31 -32.91 14.22
N LEU A 41 23.00 -33.96 13.80
CA LEU A 41 22.43 -35.11 13.09
C LEU A 41 22.08 -36.28 14.02
N GLN A 42 21.17 -37.15 13.59
CA GLN A 42 20.96 -38.45 14.23
C GLN A 42 22.05 -39.45 13.80
N ALA A 43 22.25 -40.53 14.57
CA ALA A 43 23.29 -41.51 14.27
C ALA A 43 23.01 -42.26 12.95
N GLU A 44 21.74 -42.40 12.60
CA GLU A 44 21.23 -43.05 11.40
C GLU A 44 21.38 -42.16 10.14
N GLU A 45 21.60 -40.85 10.30
CA GLU A 45 21.67 -39.83 9.23
C GLU A 45 23.12 -39.32 9.03
N TRP A 46 24.13 -40.08 9.44
CA TRP A 46 25.53 -39.65 9.38
C TRP A 46 26.12 -39.76 7.96
N THR A 47 25.74 -38.83 7.07
CA THR A 47 26.17 -38.79 5.65
C THR A 47 27.08 -37.62 5.29
N LEU A 48 27.34 -36.72 6.24
CA LEU A 48 27.97 -35.42 6.01
C LEU A 48 29.36 -35.49 5.32
N ALA A 49 30.17 -36.51 5.65
CA ALA A 49 31.47 -36.72 5.00
C ALA A 49 31.34 -37.13 3.53
N ILE A 50 30.31 -37.92 3.20
CA ILE A 50 30.05 -38.43 1.85
C ILE A 50 29.55 -37.30 0.95
N GLU A 51 28.65 -36.47 1.47
CA GLU A 51 28.07 -35.33 0.75
C GLU A 51 29.12 -34.29 0.35
N ASN A 52 30.18 -34.12 1.15
CA ASN A 52 31.25 -33.14 0.94
C ASN A 52 32.54 -33.73 0.33
N GLN A 53 32.52 -35.00 -0.11
CA GLN A 53 33.70 -35.72 -0.65
C GLN A 53 34.92 -35.74 0.31
N TRP A 54 34.67 -35.69 1.62
CA TRP A 54 35.70 -35.79 2.63
C TRP A 54 35.99 -37.26 2.99
N PRO A 55 37.17 -37.57 3.56
CA PRO A 55 37.40 -38.88 4.15
C PRO A 55 36.29 -39.21 5.17
N VAL A 56 35.86 -40.47 5.21
CA VAL A 56 34.82 -40.93 6.15
C VAL A 56 35.35 -40.75 7.58
N LEU A 57 34.84 -39.72 8.26
CA LEU A 57 35.23 -39.36 9.62
C LEU A 57 34.10 -39.68 10.61
N PRO A 58 34.44 -40.16 11.82
CA PRO A 58 33.47 -40.30 12.89
C PRO A 58 33.08 -38.93 13.46
N SER A 59 31.89 -38.84 14.06
CA SER A 59 31.41 -37.64 14.75
C SER A 59 32.40 -37.15 15.84
N PRO A 60 32.70 -35.84 15.92
CA PRO A 60 32.24 -34.75 15.06
C PRO A 60 33.16 -34.45 13.86
N ILE A 61 32.62 -33.78 12.83
CA ILE A 61 33.36 -33.21 11.70
C ILE A 61 33.30 -31.69 11.80
N ILE A 62 34.44 -31.04 11.65
CA ILE A 62 34.58 -29.58 11.69
C ILE A 62 35.23 -29.10 10.39
N TRP A 63 34.70 -28.04 9.83
CA TRP A 63 35.23 -27.39 8.63
C TRP A 63 35.09 -25.87 8.73
N ARG A 64 35.78 -25.18 7.83
CA ARG A 64 35.73 -23.73 7.66
C ARG A 64 34.97 -23.39 6.39
N GLU A 65 34.16 -22.33 6.43
CA GLU A 65 33.52 -21.73 5.26
C GLU A 65 34.07 -20.31 5.04
N LEU A 66 34.19 -19.90 3.78
CA LEU A 66 34.75 -18.59 3.40
C LEU A 66 33.69 -17.50 3.21
N VAL A 67 32.40 -17.83 3.33
CA VAL A 67 31.24 -16.93 3.14
C VAL A 67 30.11 -17.39 4.07
N ASP A 68 29.25 -16.47 4.54
CA ASP A 68 28.04 -16.78 5.31
C ASP A 68 27.14 -17.77 4.53
N ARG A 69 27.31 -19.07 4.84
CA ARG A 69 26.61 -20.24 4.28
C ARG A 69 26.87 -20.52 2.81
N GLY A 70 27.53 -21.65 2.53
CA GLY A 70 27.61 -22.23 1.18
C GLY A 70 28.81 -21.79 0.34
N GLY A 71 29.82 -21.19 0.97
CA GLY A 71 31.13 -20.98 0.36
C GLY A 71 31.95 -22.28 0.26
N MET A 72 33.11 -22.21 -0.42
CA MET A 72 34.03 -23.36 -0.53
C MET A 72 34.43 -23.83 0.89
N SER A 73 34.16 -25.10 1.20
CA SER A 73 34.38 -25.68 2.52
C SER A 73 35.77 -26.31 2.63
N SER A 74 36.51 -25.93 3.67
CA SER A 74 37.84 -26.49 3.97
C SER A 74 37.77 -27.32 5.24
N LEU A 75 38.00 -28.63 5.13
CA LEU A 75 37.98 -29.55 6.26
C LEU A 75 39.06 -29.18 7.29
N ILE A 76 38.66 -29.04 8.55
CA ILE A 76 39.58 -28.88 9.70
C ILE A 76 39.89 -30.26 10.29
N GLY A 77 38.87 -31.12 10.44
CA GLY A 77 39.04 -32.49 10.92
C GLY A 77 38.02 -32.87 12.00
N GLY A 78 38.44 -33.71 12.95
CA GLY A 78 37.64 -34.14 14.09
C GLY A 78 37.86 -33.29 15.34
N ALA A 79 37.30 -33.74 16.47
CA ALA A 79 37.34 -32.99 17.73
C ALA A 79 38.77 -32.65 18.22
N LYS A 80 39.74 -33.54 18.02
CA LYS A 80 41.14 -33.30 18.41
C LYS A 80 41.78 -32.22 17.55
N ASP A 81 41.55 -32.31 16.24
CA ASP A 81 42.10 -31.36 15.26
C ASP A 81 41.53 -29.96 15.50
N PHE A 82 40.25 -29.86 15.86
CA PHE A 82 39.66 -28.58 16.25
C PHE A 82 40.22 -28.02 17.56
N GLN A 83 40.52 -28.88 18.54
CA GLN A 83 41.14 -28.44 19.79
C GLN A 83 42.57 -27.95 19.58
N GLU A 84 43.35 -28.63 18.72
CA GLU A 84 44.69 -28.19 18.32
C GLU A 84 44.63 -26.88 17.52
N TYR A 85 43.65 -26.74 16.62
CA TYR A 85 43.38 -25.50 15.89
C TYR A 85 43.05 -24.34 16.85
N ALA A 86 42.12 -24.55 17.79
CA ALA A 86 41.74 -23.53 18.76
C ALA A 86 42.91 -23.09 19.66
N LYS A 87 43.75 -24.04 20.08
CA LYS A 87 44.97 -23.75 20.84
C LYS A 87 45.98 -22.96 20.01
N THR A 88 46.27 -23.43 18.80
CA THR A 88 47.35 -22.86 17.97
C THR A 88 47.02 -21.45 17.49
N TYR A 89 45.77 -21.19 17.10
CA TYR A 89 45.37 -19.91 16.50
C TYR A 89 44.78 -18.91 17.50
N TYR A 90 44.19 -19.39 18.60
CA TYR A 90 43.48 -18.53 19.56
C TYR A 90 43.92 -18.71 21.03
N ASP A 91 44.90 -19.58 21.29
CA ASP A 91 45.38 -19.92 22.66
C ASP A 91 44.25 -20.33 23.62
N GLN A 92 43.27 -21.07 23.10
CA GLN A 92 42.13 -21.58 23.86
C GLN A 92 42.15 -23.11 23.94
N GLU A 93 41.98 -23.65 25.14
CA GLU A 93 41.78 -25.08 25.37
C GLU A 93 40.50 -25.37 26.14
N SER A 94 39.92 -26.54 25.85
CA SER A 94 38.83 -27.15 26.62
C SER A 94 39.38 -28.31 27.45
N SER A 95 39.34 -28.21 28.78
CA SER A 95 39.72 -29.29 29.69
C SER A 95 38.49 -29.78 30.46
N PHE A 96 37.71 -30.68 29.87
CA PHE A 96 36.55 -31.29 30.52
C PHE A 96 36.79 -32.77 30.82
N THR A 97 36.33 -33.22 31.98
CA THR A 97 36.35 -34.64 32.35
C THR A 97 35.26 -35.42 31.59
N THR A 98 35.44 -36.73 31.41
CA THR A 98 34.44 -37.60 30.76
C THR A 98 33.06 -37.53 31.43
N HIS A 99 33.02 -37.36 32.75
CA HIS A 99 31.77 -37.20 33.51
C HIS A 99 31.04 -35.89 33.16
N GLN A 100 31.76 -34.77 33.04
CA GLN A 100 31.17 -33.48 32.64
C GLN A 100 30.65 -33.53 31.21
N LEU A 101 31.38 -34.17 30.29
CA LEU A 101 30.93 -34.35 28.89
C LEU A 101 29.64 -35.18 28.80
N MET A 102 29.49 -36.21 29.63
CA MET A 102 28.25 -36.98 29.70
C MET A 102 27.06 -36.15 30.22
N GLY A 103 27.31 -35.23 31.15
CA GLY A 103 26.31 -34.26 31.61
C GLY A 103 25.80 -33.37 30.46
N PHE A 104 26.71 -32.80 29.67
CA PHE A 104 26.35 -31.96 28.52
C PHE A 104 25.59 -32.73 27.44
N VAL A 105 25.94 -34.00 27.19
CA VAL A 105 25.20 -34.86 26.27
C VAL A 105 23.75 -35.05 26.74
N GLU A 106 23.52 -35.19 28.04
CA GLU A 106 22.16 -35.36 28.58
C GLU A 106 21.35 -34.06 28.53
N ASP A 107 21.98 -32.92 28.80
CA ASP A 107 21.37 -31.60 28.65
C ASP A 107 20.99 -31.33 27.19
N ASN A 108 21.90 -31.59 26.23
CA ASN A 108 21.63 -31.44 24.80
C ASN A 108 20.46 -32.33 24.33
N LYS A 109 20.36 -33.57 24.83
CA LYS A 109 19.20 -34.44 24.56
C LYS A 109 17.91 -33.84 25.13
N ARG A 110 17.95 -33.24 26.32
CA ARG A 110 16.79 -32.63 26.96
C ARG A 110 16.29 -31.41 26.18
N TYR A 111 17.19 -30.51 25.76
CA TYR A 111 16.82 -29.36 24.92
C TYR A 111 16.24 -29.80 23.57
N LYS A 112 16.87 -30.75 22.87
CA LYS A 112 16.30 -31.29 21.61
C LYS A 112 14.92 -31.92 21.81
N ARG A 113 14.70 -32.63 22.93
CA ARG A 113 13.40 -33.23 23.22
C ARG A 113 12.34 -32.15 23.45
N GLN A 114 12.68 -31.08 24.17
CA GLN A 114 11.79 -29.93 24.36
C GLN A 114 11.49 -29.21 23.04
N ASP A 115 12.48 -29.00 22.17
CA ASP A 115 12.26 -28.39 20.85
C ASP A 115 11.33 -29.24 19.97
N ILE A 116 11.52 -30.56 19.97
CA ILE A 116 10.66 -31.50 19.24
C ILE A 116 9.24 -31.49 19.84
N GLU A 117 9.10 -31.47 21.16
CA GLU A 117 7.81 -31.41 21.85
C GLU A 117 7.10 -30.06 21.61
N LEU A 118 7.84 -28.96 21.54
CA LEU A 118 7.33 -27.64 21.15
C LEU A 118 6.88 -27.64 19.68
N ALA A 119 7.67 -28.24 18.78
CA ALA A 119 7.32 -28.37 17.36
C ALA A 119 6.11 -29.28 17.13
N LEU A 120 5.94 -30.34 17.93
CA LEU A 120 4.79 -31.26 17.86
C LEU A 120 3.52 -30.70 18.52
N SER A 121 3.68 -29.89 19.57
CA SER A 121 2.55 -29.17 20.20
C SER A 121 2.09 -27.96 19.39
N TYR A 122 2.95 -27.45 18.49
CA TYR A 122 2.60 -26.44 17.49
C TYR A 122 1.64 -27.03 16.45
N LYS A 123 0.33 -26.97 16.73
CA LYS A 123 -0.68 -27.08 15.67
C LYS A 123 -0.56 -25.83 14.80
N PRO A 124 -0.24 -25.93 13.50
CA PRO A 124 -0.31 -24.77 12.63
C PRO A 124 -1.77 -24.35 12.56
N SER A 125 -2.17 -23.35 13.35
CA SER A 125 -3.41 -22.64 13.12
C SER A 125 -3.25 -22.03 11.74
N ARG A 126 -3.99 -22.53 10.74
CA ARG A 126 -4.01 -21.87 9.44
C ARG A 126 -4.43 -20.43 9.71
N PRO A 127 -3.59 -19.43 9.39
CA PRO A 127 -3.99 -18.03 9.53
C PRO A 127 -5.31 -17.84 8.78
N LEU A 128 -6.29 -17.25 9.47
CA LEU A 128 -7.59 -16.99 8.88
C LEU A 128 -7.39 -16.07 7.66
N PRO A 129 -8.10 -16.34 6.55
CA PRO A 129 -7.99 -15.50 5.36
C PRO A 129 -8.42 -14.07 5.69
N LYS A 130 -7.72 -13.11 5.11
CA LYS A 130 -8.12 -11.69 5.22
C LYS A 130 -9.37 -11.47 4.39
N ILE A 131 -10.41 -10.93 4.99
CA ILE A 131 -11.69 -10.70 4.31
C ILE A 131 -11.62 -9.33 3.63
N VAL A 132 -11.75 -9.32 2.31
CA VAL A 132 -11.75 -8.09 1.49
C VAL A 132 -13.14 -7.90 0.91
N THR A 133 -13.84 -6.87 1.38
CA THR A 133 -15.17 -6.51 0.93
C THR A 133 -15.09 -5.40 -0.11
N ILE A 134 -15.70 -5.58 -1.27
CA ILE A 134 -15.79 -4.58 -2.35
C ILE A 134 -17.24 -4.10 -2.42
N LEU A 135 -17.47 -2.84 -2.06
CA LEU A 135 -18.75 -2.15 -2.26
C LEU A 135 -18.76 -1.52 -3.66
N GLY A 136 -19.89 -1.62 -4.37
CA GLY A 136 -19.98 -1.22 -5.78
C GLY A 136 -19.25 -2.18 -6.71
N ALA A 137 -19.36 -3.47 -6.40
CA ALA A 137 -18.69 -4.55 -7.12
C ALA A 137 -19.23 -4.76 -8.55
N ASP A 138 -20.35 -4.13 -8.89
CA ASP A 138 -20.95 -4.06 -10.23
C ASP A 138 -20.19 -3.12 -11.19
N SER A 139 -19.27 -2.30 -10.68
CA SER A 139 -18.55 -1.31 -11.49
C SER A 139 -17.53 -1.93 -12.47
N HIS A 140 -17.27 -1.22 -13.57
CA HIS A 140 -16.20 -1.60 -14.50
C HIS A 140 -14.79 -1.59 -13.85
N CYS A 141 -14.60 -0.77 -12.82
CA CYS A 141 -13.39 -0.75 -12.01
C CYS A 141 -13.28 -2.04 -11.18
N ALA A 142 -14.36 -2.45 -10.49
CA ALA A 142 -14.39 -3.66 -9.69
C ALA A 142 -14.06 -4.92 -10.51
N HIS A 143 -14.63 -5.10 -11.70
CA HIS A 143 -14.30 -6.25 -12.56
C HIS A 143 -12.80 -6.35 -12.89
N ARG A 144 -12.17 -5.21 -13.20
CA ARG A 144 -10.72 -5.16 -13.48
C ARG A 144 -9.89 -5.39 -12.23
N LEU A 145 -10.33 -4.84 -11.10
CA LEU A 145 -9.69 -5.06 -9.81
C LEU A 145 -9.71 -6.55 -9.46
N LEU A 146 -10.85 -7.22 -9.64
CA LEU A 146 -10.98 -8.66 -9.42
C LEU A 146 -10.01 -9.46 -10.30
N MET A 147 -9.88 -9.12 -11.58
CA MET A 147 -8.87 -9.74 -12.46
C MET A 147 -7.43 -9.51 -11.96
N LEU A 148 -7.12 -8.33 -11.43
CA LEU A 148 -5.77 -8.06 -10.90
C LEU A 148 -5.51 -8.82 -9.60
N LEU A 149 -6.53 -8.97 -8.75
CA LEU A 149 -6.46 -9.75 -7.53
C LEU A 149 -6.30 -11.26 -7.81
N THR A 150 -6.91 -11.79 -8.88
CA THR A 150 -6.73 -13.19 -9.30
C THR A 150 -5.33 -13.47 -9.88
N LEU A 151 -4.65 -12.46 -10.43
CA LEU A 151 -3.32 -12.60 -11.02
C LEU A 151 -2.15 -12.51 -10.01
N ARG A 152 -2.43 -12.43 -8.70
CA ARG A 152 -1.39 -12.33 -7.66
C ARG A 152 -0.59 -13.65 -7.55
N LYS A 153 0.66 -13.64 -8.02
CA LYS A 153 1.52 -14.83 -8.16
C LYS A 153 2.24 -15.31 -6.88
N GLU A 154 2.30 -14.51 -5.82
CA GLU A 154 3.12 -14.80 -4.63
C GLU A 154 2.31 -14.67 -3.34
N VAL A 155 1.55 -15.70 -3.01
CA VAL A 155 0.71 -15.70 -1.80
C VAL A 155 1.13 -16.87 -0.93
N LYS A 156 1.97 -16.57 0.08
CA LYS A 156 2.14 -17.45 1.24
C LYS A 156 0.76 -17.80 1.80
N ALA A 157 0.61 -18.97 2.42
CA ALA A 157 -0.68 -19.41 2.95
C ALA A 157 -1.37 -18.38 3.87
N GLU A 158 -0.57 -17.55 4.56
CA GLU A 158 -0.99 -16.42 5.41
C GLU A 158 -1.58 -15.20 4.69
N ASN A 159 -1.41 -15.10 3.38
CA ASN A 159 -1.82 -13.95 2.59
C ASN A 159 -3.05 -14.23 1.71
N ARG A 160 -3.75 -15.36 1.94
CA ARG A 160 -4.98 -15.70 1.24
C ARG A 160 -6.10 -14.73 1.60
N ILE A 161 -6.95 -14.44 0.62
CA ILE A 161 -8.10 -13.54 0.77
C ILE A 161 -9.41 -14.27 0.56
N SER A 162 -10.43 -13.85 1.30
CA SER A 162 -11.83 -14.16 1.02
C SER A 162 -12.49 -12.89 0.50
N LEU A 163 -13.03 -12.94 -0.70
CA LEU A 163 -13.67 -11.79 -1.35
C LEU A 163 -15.16 -11.76 -1.01
N ARG A 164 -15.65 -10.58 -0.64
CA ARG A 164 -17.09 -10.30 -0.54
C ARG A 164 -17.48 -9.20 -1.50
N LEU A 165 -18.41 -9.49 -2.39
CA LEU A 165 -18.90 -8.56 -3.39
C LEU A 165 -20.26 -8.05 -2.93
N PHE A 166 -20.43 -6.74 -2.82
CA PHE A 166 -21.67 -6.17 -2.30
C PHE A 166 -22.42 -5.35 -3.33
N THR A 167 -23.74 -5.59 -3.40
CA THR A 167 -24.72 -4.73 -4.08
C THR A 167 -26.02 -4.67 -3.27
N GLU A 168 -26.58 -3.48 -3.11
CA GLU A 168 -27.95 -3.29 -2.61
C GLU A 168 -28.99 -3.29 -3.73
N ASP A 169 -28.54 -3.23 -4.99
CA ASP A 169 -29.42 -3.16 -6.16
C ASP A 169 -29.80 -4.57 -6.62
N PRO A 170 -31.07 -4.98 -6.47
CA PRO A 170 -31.53 -6.31 -6.88
C PRO A 170 -31.42 -6.52 -8.39
N ALA A 171 -31.46 -5.45 -9.21
CA ALA A 171 -31.32 -5.57 -10.65
C ALA A 171 -29.90 -6.00 -11.07
N LYS A 172 -28.91 -5.80 -10.18
CA LYS A 172 -27.50 -6.12 -10.43
C LYS A 172 -27.06 -7.42 -9.76
N ALA A 173 -27.92 -8.04 -8.96
CA ALA A 173 -27.62 -9.27 -8.24
C ALA A 173 -27.16 -10.39 -9.18
N ALA A 174 -27.93 -10.65 -10.26
CA ALA A 174 -27.61 -11.70 -11.23
C ALA A 174 -26.23 -11.47 -11.90
N GLY A 175 -25.95 -10.24 -12.33
CA GLY A 175 -24.64 -9.92 -12.93
C GLY A 175 -23.48 -10.07 -11.95
N LEU A 176 -23.71 -9.86 -10.66
CA LEU A 176 -22.67 -10.04 -9.64
C LEU A 176 -22.43 -11.50 -9.28
N ASP A 177 -23.49 -12.33 -9.30
CA ASP A 177 -23.37 -13.78 -9.19
C ASP A 177 -22.57 -14.36 -10.37
N ASP A 178 -22.78 -13.88 -11.60
CA ASP A 178 -21.97 -14.27 -12.76
C ASP A 178 -20.48 -13.94 -12.56
N VAL A 179 -20.18 -12.77 -12.00
CA VAL A 179 -18.80 -12.34 -11.70
C VAL A 179 -18.18 -13.23 -10.63
N LYS A 180 -18.94 -13.61 -9.60
CA LYS A 180 -18.49 -14.57 -8.60
C LYS A 180 -18.06 -15.89 -9.28
N PHE A 181 -18.91 -16.45 -10.14
CA PHE A 181 -18.58 -17.70 -10.84
C PHE A 181 -17.32 -17.56 -11.69
N GLN A 182 -17.14 -16.44 -12.40
CA GLN A 182 -15.91 -16.19 -13.18
C GLN A 182 -14.65 -16.14 -12.31
N VAL A 183 -14.73 -15.56 -11.11
CA VAL A 183 -13.59 -15.53 -10.16
C VAL A 183 -13.31 -16.94 -9.63
N GLU A 184 -14.34 -17.75 -9.35
CA GLU A 184 -14.18 -19.14 -8.92
C GLU A 184 -13.55 -20.00 -10.03
N ASP A 185 -14.03 -19.87 -11.26
CA ASP A 185 -13.52 -20.56 -12.45
C ASP A 185 -12.07 -20.20 -12.79
N SER A 186 -11.59 -19.04 -12.32
CA SER A 186 -10.20 -18.62 -12.49
C SER A 186 -9.20 -19.49 -11.71
N ALA A 187 -9.67 -20.36 -10.81
CA ALA A 187 -8.87 -21.30 -10.02
C ALA A 187 -7.67 -20.64 -9.31
N CYS A 188 -7.85 -19.41 -8.84
CA CYS A 188 -6.77 -18.62 -8.26
C CYS A 188 -6.36 -19.13 -6.85
N PRO A 189 -5.10 -19.54 -6.61
CA PRO A 189 -4.65 -20.02 -5.30
C PRO A 189 -4.66 -18.98 -4.17
N SER A 190 -4.68 -17.68 -4.54
CA SER A 190 -4.69 -16.58 -3.56
C SER A 190 -6.07 -16.28 -2.99
N ILE A 191 -7.13 -16.65 -3.72
CA ILE A 191 -8.52 -16.43 -3.33
C ILE A 191 -9.04 -17.74 -2.74
N GLN A 192 -9.41 -17.71 -1.46
CA GLN A 192 -9.94 -18.87 -0.77
C GLN A 192 -11.43 -19.08 -1.02
N SER A 193 -12.20 -18.00 -1.11
CA SER A 193 -13.64 -18.04 -1.33
C SER A 193 -14.14 -16.69 -1.86
N VAL A 194 -15.27 -16.71 -2.56
CA VAL A 194 -15.97 -15.52 -3.02
C VAL A 194 -17.44 -15.62 -2.58
N SER A 195 -17.99 -14.58 -1.97
CA SER A 195 -19.42 -14.48 -1.68
C SER A 195 -20.01 -13.18 -2.22
N VAL A 196 -21.31 -13.22 -2.55
CA VAL A 196 -22.10 -12.04 -2.89
C VAL A 196 -23.00 -11.71 -1.71
N GLU A 197 -22.97 -10.46 -1.28
CA GLU A 197 -23.68 -9.95 -0.11
C GLU A 197 -24.68 -8.88 -0.52
N TYR A 198 -25.89 -8.95 0.04
CA TYR A 198 -27.01 -8.06 -0.27
C TYR A 198 -27.39 -7.14 0.89
N THR A 199 -26.72 -7.27 2.04
CA THR A 199 -26.95 -6.43 3.22
C THR A 199 -25.63 -5.84 3.70
N LEU A 200 -25.65 -4.58 4.16
CA LEU A 200 -24.44 -3.93 4.68
C LEU A 200 -23.85 -4.70 5.85
N THR A 201 -24.70 -5.23 6.73
CA THR A 201 -24.27 -6.03 7.88
C THR A 201 -23.44 -7.23 7.46
N SER A 202 -23.91 -8.05 6.50
CA SER A 202 -23.15 -9.22 6.05
C SER A 202 -21.91 -8.84 5.24
N ALA A 203 -21.98 -7.75 4.48
CA ALA A 203 -20.84 -7.23 3.72
C ALA A 203 -19.66 -6.84 4.62
N VAL A 204 -19.91 -6.08 5.69
CA VAL A 204 -18.83 -5.53 6.52
C VAL A 204 -18.39 -6.42 7.69
N LYS A 205 -19.25 -7.36 8.13
CA LYS A 205 -18.98 -8.17 9.33
C LYS A 205 -17.62 -8.87 9.30
N ASP A 206 -16.77 -8.61 10.29
CA ASP A 206 -15.41 -9.20 10.40
C ASP A 206 -14.50 -8.92 9.18
N ALA A 207 -14.80 -7.89 8.38
CA ALA A 207 -13.95 -7.50 7.26
C ALA A 207 -12.57 -7.05 7.76
N SER A 208 -11.51 -7.43 7.03
CA SER A 208 -10.15 -6.92 7.25
C SER A 208 -9.88 -5.67 6.44
N LEU A 209 -10.45 -5.60 5.22
CA LEU A 209 -10.40 -4.44 4.34
C LEU A 209 -11.76 -4.24 3.67
N ILE A 210 -12.26 -3.01 3.66
CA ILE A 210 -13.46 -2.59 2.94
C ILE A 210 -13.05 -1.59 1.88
N VAL A 211 -13.30 -1.90 0.61
CA VAL A 211 -13.03 -1.03 -0.53
C VAL A 211 -14.35 -0.42 -1.01
N VAL A 212 -14.46 0.90 -0.96
CA VAL A 212 -15.63 1.66 -1.38
C VAL A 212 -15.43 2.17 -2.80
N LEU A 213 -16.15 1.58 -3.76
CA LEU A 213 -16.13 1.96 -5.18
C LEU A 213 -17.52 2.38 -5.63
N ASP A 214 -17.62 3.43 -6.45
CA ASP A 214 -18.83 3.74 -7.24
C ASP A 214 -20.18 3.71 -6.51
N VAL A 215 -20.15 3.97 -5.20
CA VAL A 215 -21.37 4.03 -4.38
C VAL A 215 -22.14 5.30 -4.72
N VAL A 216 -23.46 5.21 -4.81
CA VAL A 216 -24.38 6.35 -5.03
C VAL A 216 -23.94 7.27 -6.18
N PRO A 217 -24.10 6.85 -7.46
CA PRO A 217 -23.74 7.69 -8.60
C PRO A 217 -24.60 8.97 -8.67
N ARG A 218 -24.02 10.01 -9.30
CA ARG A 218 -24.75 11.25 -9.64
C ARG A 218 -25.78 10.94 -10.72
N GLN A 219 -27.00 11.46 -10.57
CA GLN A 219 -28.11 11.13 -11.46
C GLN A 219 -28.22 12.13 -12.62
N HIS A 220 -28.80 11.67 -13.74
CA HIS A 220 -29.21 12.52 -14.84
C HIS A 220 -30.73 12.67 -14.84
N PHE A 221 -31.22 13.89 -14.96
CA PHE A 221 -32.63 14.20 -15.07
C PHE A 221 -32.98 14.60 -16.50
N HIS A 222 -34.09 14.06 -17.02
CA HIS A 222 -34.70 14.60 -18.23
C HIS A 222 -35.62 15.75 -17.83
N ARG A 223 -35.42 16.94 -18.40
CA ARG A 223 -36.40 18.03 -18.26
C ARG A 223 -37.71 17.60 -18.94
N SER A 224 -38.76 17.39 -18.16
CA SER A 224 -40.13 17.33 -18.67
C SER A 224 -40.58 18.75 -19.05
N SER A 225 -40.22 19.22 -20.24
CA SER A 225 -40.87 20.40 -20.84
C SER A 225 -42.10 19.94 -21.62
N SER A 226 -43.24 20.57 -21.36
CA SER A 226 -44.51 20.43 -22.10
C SER A 226 -44.42 20.92 -23.55
N TYR A 227 -43.27 21.44 -23.99
CA TYR A 227 -43.01 21.82 -25.38
C TYR A 227 -41.81 21.01 -25.90
N GLN A 228 -42.10 19.78 -26.35
CA GLN A 228 -41.15 18.97 -27.09
C GLN A 228 -41.02 19.55 -28.51
N THR A 229 -39.99 20.35 -28.75
CA THR A 229 -39.43 20.49 -30.10
C THR A 229 -38.46 19.34 -30.31
N ALA A 230 -38.58 18.66 -31.45
CA ALA A 230 -38.14 17.28 -31.66
C ALA A 230 -36.62 17.00 -31.65
N ASN A 231 -35.75 17.88 -31.15
CA ASN A 231 -34.30 17.74 -31.40
C ASN A 231 -33.32 18.08 -30.25
N SER A 232 -33.73 18.20 -28.97
CA SER A 232 -32.71 18.25 -27.89
C SER A 232 -33.21 17.79 -26.52
N SER A 233 -33.08 16.51 -26.22
CA SER A 233 -33.14 16.00 -24.84
C SER A 233 -31.80 16.28 -24.12
N PHE A 234 -31.57 17.52 -23.68
CA PHE A 234 -30.46 17.80 -22.77
C PHE A 234 -30.74 17.16 -21.41
N ALA A 235 -30.00 16.10 -21.09
CA ALA A 235 -30.01 15.51 -19.75
C ALA A 235 -29.28 16.46 -18.78
N VAL A 236 -29.98 16.96 -17.77
CA VAL A 236 -29.41 17.84 -16.75
C VAL A 236 -28.81 16.99 -15.65
N LEU A 237 -27.54 17.22 -15.30
CA LEU A 237 -26.91 16.57 -14.17
C LEU A 237 -27.54 17.05 -12.86
N GLU A 238 -27.76 16.13 -11.94
CA GLU A 238 -28.20 16.45 -10.58
C GLU A 238 -27.29 17.49 -9.91
N PRO A 239 -27.78 18.48 -9.16
CA PRO A 239 -26.93 19.42 -8.42
C PRO A 239 -25.96 18.72 -7.46
N ARG A 240 -24.73 19.25 -7.32
CA ARG A 240 -23.68 18.64 -6.47
C ARG A 240 -24.15 18.49 -5.03
N GLU A 241 -24.80 19.49 -4.46
CA GLU A 241 -25.33 19.47 -3.08
C GLU A 241 -26.35 18.33 -2.85
N SER A 242 -27.28 18.14 -3.79
CA SER A 242 -28.27 17.04 -3.71
C SER A 242 -27.60 15.68 -3.79
N TRP A 243 -26.58 15.55 -4.64
CA TRP A 243 -25.80 14.33 -4.76
C TRP A 243 -25.02 14.03 -3.47
N LEU A 244 -24.28 15.01 -2.94
CA LEU A 244 -23.54 14.89 -1.68
C LEU A 244 -24.46 14.52 -0.51
N SER A 245 -25.65 15.12 -0.44
CA SER A 245 -26.65 14.79 0.57
C SER A 245 -27.07 13.32 0.52
N ARG A 246 -27.36 12.78 -0.67
CA ARG A 246 -27.71 11.35 -0.82
C ARG A 246 -26.52 10.43 -0.53
N ARG A 247 -25.31 10.83 -0.94
CA ARG A 247 -24.07 10.08 -0.61
C ARG A 247 -23.87 10.00 0.90
N PHE A 248 -24.07 11.10 1.61
CA PHE A 248 -23.94 11.16 3.06
C PHE A 248 -24.86 10.15 3.76
N VAL A 249 -26.13 10.05 3.35
CA VAL A 249 -27.08 9.09 3.94
C VAL A 249 -26.57 7.65 3.82
N PHE A 250 -26.07 7.26 2.64
CA PHE A 250 -25.53 5.91 2.43
C PHE A 250 -24.26 5.66 3.25
N LEU A 251 -23.30 6.59 3.19
CA LEU A 251 -22.01 6.46 3.87
C LEU A 251 -22.14 6.52 5.38
N HIS A 252 -23.05 7.33 5.90
CA HIS A 252 -23.36 7.38 7.31
C HIS A 252 -23.92 6.02 7.79
N ARG A 253 -24.85 5.43 7.04
CA ARG A 253 -25.35 4.08 7.32
C ARG A 253 -24.24 3.04 7.27
N LEU A 254 -23.38 3.09 6.25
CA LEU A 254 -22.22 2.21 6.12
C LEU A 254 -21.27 2.34 7.33
N GLY A 255 -20.91 3.57 7.72
CA GLY A 255 -20.04 3.82 8.86
C GLY A 255 -20.60 3.30 10.19
N VAL A 256 -21.92 3.43 10.40
CA VAL A 256 -22.61 2.83 11.56
C VAL A 256 -22.47 1.31 11.57
N HIS A 257 -22.66 0.63 10.43
CA HIS A 257 -22.48 -0.82 10.34
C HIS A 257 -21.02 -1.24 10.54
N ILE A 258 -20.06 -0.49 10.00
CA ILE A 258 -18.63 -0.73 10.24
C ILE A 258 -18.32 -0.65 11.73
N ALA A 259 -18.77 0.41 12.40
CA ALA A 259 -18.58 0.61 13.84
C ALA A 259 -19.28 -0.43 14.71
N GLN A 260 -20.32 -1.11 14.22
CA GLN A 260 -21.06 -2.13 14.98
C GLN A 260 -20.55 -3.57 14.75
N HIS A 261 -20.05 -3.88 13.55
CA HIS A 261 -19.80 -5.25 13.13
C HIS A 261 -18.35 -5.54 12.69
N CYS A 262 -17.48 -4.53 12.67
CA CYS A 262 -16.06 -4.71 12.37
C CYS A 262 -15.21 -4.62 13.63
N SER A 263 -14.01 -5.22 13.57
CA SER A 263 -12.95 -4.99 14.55
C SER A 263 -12.42 -3.55 14.45
N ALA A 264 -11.78 -3.04 15.50
CA ALA A 264 -11.18 -1.71 15.50
C ALA A 264 -10.03 -1.58 14.46
N ASP A 265 -9.42 -2.71 14.07
CA ASP A 265 -8.30 -2.80 13.13
C ASP A 265 -8.75 -2.87 11.65
N VAL A 266 -10.06 -2.84 11.37
CA VAL A 266 -10.56 -2.86 9.99
C VAL A 266 -10.01 -1.67 9.21
N LYS A 267 -9.55 -1.94 7.99
CA LYS A 267 -9.09 -0.93 7.04
C LYS A 267 -10.24 -0.56 6.09
N VAL A 268 -10.44 0.73 5.84
CA VAL A 268 -11.46 1.25 4.93
C VAL A 268 -10.76 2.09 3.87
N LEU A 269 -10.83 1.64 2.62
CA LEU A 269 -10.26 2.29 1.46
C LEU A 269 -11.37 2.95 0.64
N VAL A 270 -11.42 4.27 0.62
CA VAL A 270 -12.30 5.04 -0.25
C VAL A 270 -11.55 5.34 -1.54
N ALA A 271 -11.79 4.54 -2.58
CA ALA A 271 -11.09 4.72 -3.85
C ALA A 271 -11.94 5.42 -4.90
N GLY A 272 -13.28 5.35 -4.78
CA GLY A 272 -14.17 5.86 -5.80
C GLY A 272 -13.92 5.23 -7.17
N SER A 273 -14.60 5.73 -8.19
CA SER A 273 -14.20 5.48 -9.58
C SER A 273 -14.76 6.57 -10.49
N LEU A 274 -14.15 6.70 -11.66
CA LEU A 274 -14.60 7.60 -12.70
C LEU A 274 -15.71 6.94 -13.52
N ARG A 275 -16.93 7.46 -13.40
CA ARG A 275 -18.01 7.13 -14.33
C ARG A 275 -17.93 8.08 -15.52
N LEU A 276 -17.45 7.56 -16.65
CA LEU A 276 -17.53 8.24 -17.94
C LEU A 276 -18.87 7.88 -18.59
N PHE A 277 -19.88 8.74 -18.44
CA PHE A 277 -21.09 8.65 -19.25
C PHE A 277 -20.83 9.27 -20.63
N GLU A 278 -21.45 8.71 -21.67
CA GLU A 278 -21.41 9.28 -23.02
C GLU A 278 -21.97 10.72 -22.96
N LYS A 279 -21.09 11.71 -23.18
CA LYS A 279 -21.34 13.17 -23.24
C LYS A 279 -21.31 13.99 -21.94
N ALA A 280 -20.78 13.51 -20.82
CA ALA A 280 -20.77 14.28 -19.57
C ALA A 280 -19.36 14.61 -19.04
N GLU A 281 -19.28 15.77 -18.39
CA GLU A 281 -18.20 16.24 -17.53
C GLU A 281 -17.61 15.12 -16.65
N LEU A 282 -16.31 15.22 -16.37
CA LEU A 282 -15.59 14.29 -15.53
C LEU A 282 -16.21 14.25 -14.11
N VAL A 283 -17.13 13.34 -13.81
CA VAL A 283 -17.67 13.19 -12.45
C VAL A 283 -16.80 12.19 -11.69
N ALA A 284 -15.72 12.69 -11.09
CA ALA A 284 -14.95 11.95 -10.10
C ALA A 284 -15.77 11.81 -8.80
N ALA A 285 -15.62 10.69 -8.09
CA ALA A 285 -16.26 10.51 -6.79
C ALA A 285 -15.65 11.47 -5.76
N PRO A 286 -16.45 12.06 -4.85
CA PRO A 286 -15.96 13.02 -3.87
C PRO A 286 -15.26 12.33 -2.70
N ILE A 287 -14.01 11.92 -2.94
CA ILE A 287 -13.23 11.07 -2.01
C ILE A 287 -13.08 11.75 -0.64
N ASN A 288 -12.79 13.05 -0.61
CA ASN A 288 -12.65 13.83 0.62
C ASN A 288 -13.95 13.80 1.44
N PHE A 289 -15.07 14.12 0.79
CA PHE A 289 -16.39 14.07 1.42
C PHE A 289 -16.73 12.67 1.94
N ASP A 290 -16.43 11.63 1.15
CA ASP A 290 -16.75 10.25 1.50
C ASP A 290 -15.97 9.78 2.73
N VAL A 291 -14.68 10.10 2.81
CA VAL A 291 -13.82 9.84 3.99
C VAL A 291 -14.36 10.58 5.21
N GLN A 292 -14.73 11.85 5.06
CA GLN A 292 -15.28 12.67 6.15
C GLN A 292 -16.60 12.09 6.69
N ALA A 293 -17.51 11.69 5.79
CA ALA A 293 -18.79 11.10 6.14
C ALA A 293 -18.63 9.79 6.91
N LEU A 294 -17.75 8.90 6.44
CA LEU A 294 -17.46 7.63 7.09
C LEU A 294 -16.80 7.82 8.46
N PHE A 295 -15.82 8.72 8.55
CA PHE A 295 -15.16 9.04 9.80
C PHE A 295 -16.15 9.55 10.85
N THR A 296 -17.01 10.49 10.47
CA THR A 296 -18.04 11.06 11.34
C THR A 296 -18.99 9.97 11.85
N ALA A 297 -19.44 9.07 10.98
CA ALA A 297 -20.35 7.99 11.34
C ALA A 297 -19.71 6.93 12.24
N CYS A 298 -18.41 6.67 12.10
CA CYS A 298 -17.69 5.69 12.92
C CYS A 298 -17.52 6.12 14.39
N SER A 299 -17.83 7.37 14.74
CA SER A 299 -17.92 7.88 16.13
C SER A 299 -16.68 7.57 17.00
N GLY A 300 -15.48 7.60 16.40
CA GLY A 300 -14.21 7.37 17.10
C GLY A 300 -13.89 5.91 17.46
N LYS A 301 -14.69 4.93 17.01
CA LYS A 301 -14.37 3.50 17.23
C LYS A 301 -13.21 2.99 16.40
N LEU A 302 -13.01 3.57 15.22
CA LEU A 302 -11.89 3.26 14.34
C LEU A 302 -10.82 4.33 14.53
N ALA A 303 -9.55 3.91 14.44
CA ALA A 303 -8.45 4.86 14.35
C ALA A 303 -8.61 5.75 13.11
N THR A 304 -8.27 7.03 13.23
CA THR A 304 -8.35 8.02 12.13
C THR A 304 -7.58 7.57 10.88
N ARG A 305 -6.50 6.81 11.07
CA ARG A 305 -5.63 6.29 10.00
C ARG A 305 -6.12 4.98 9.36
N ASN A 306 -7.24 4.43 9.84
CA ASN A 306 -7.85 3.23 9.27
C ASN A 306 -8.84 3.55 8.14
N ILE A 307 -9.26 4.81 7.99
CA ILE A 307 -10.11 5.27 6.88
C ILE A 307 -9.26 6.18 6.00
N VAL A 308 -9.02 5.75 4.76
CA VAL A 308 -8.09 6.41 3.84
C VAL A 308 -8.74 6.57 2.48
N GLY A 309 -8.62 7.75 1.88
CA GLY A 309 -9.00 7.98 0.49
C GLY A 309 -7.82 7.87 -0.47
N LEU A 310 -8.02 7.18 -1.59
CA LEU A 310 -6.94 6.85 -2.53
C LEU A 310 -6.74 7.93 -3.60
N VAL A 311 -5.55 8.53 -3.63
CA VAL A 311 -5.19 9.58 -4.63
C VAL A 311 -4.33 9.04 -5.77
N ARG A 312 -3.71 7.87 -5.57
CA ARG A 312 -2.82 7.19 -6.51
C ARG A 312 -3.28 7.16 -7.99
N PRO A 313 -4.57 6.93 -8.32
CA PRO A 313 -5.02 7.01 -9.72
C PRO A 313 -4.79 8.38 -10.38
N LEU A 314 -5.02 9.48 -9.64
CA LEU A 314 -4.77 10.84 -10.11
C LEU A 314 -3.26 11.10 -10.19
N GLU A 315 -2.53 10.71 -9.14
CA GLU A 315 -1.08 10.85 -9.06
C GLU A 315 -0.37 10.17 -10.25
N TRP A 316 -0.75 8.94 -10.61
CA TRP A 316 -0.18 8.22 -11.75
C TRP A 316 -0.44 8.91 -13.09
N ARG A 317 -1.58 9.58 -13.24
CA ARG A 317 -1.91 10.34 -14.47
C ARG A 317 -1.09 11.62 -14.56
N LEU A 318 -0.90 12.30 -13.43
CA LEU A 318 -0.03 13.48 -13.34
C LEU A 318 1.43 13.09 -13.63
N LYS A 319 1.93 12.02 -12.99
CA LYS A 319 3.25 11.43 -13.27
C LYS A 319 3.41 11.10 -14.75
N ALA A 320 2.41 10.49 -15.40
CA ALA A 320 2.48 10.17 -16.82
C ALA A 320 2.58 11.42 -17.73
N THR A 321 1.95 12.53 -17.35
CA THR A 321 2.07 13.80 -18.08
C THR A 321 3.47 14.41 -17.90
N ILE A 322 4.01 14.42 -16.67
CA ILE A 322 5.39 14.87 -16.40
C ILE A 322 6.41 13.98 -17.15
N ALA A 323 6.24 12.66 -17.07
CA ALA A 323 7.09 11.68 -17.74
C ALA A 323 7.19 11.93 -19.24
N LYS A 324 6.03 12.20 -19.87
CA LYS A 324 5.95 12.53 -21.29
C LYS A 324 6.67 13.84 -21.62
N LYS A 325 6.50 14.89 -20.79
CA LYS A 325 7.18 16.19 -20.98
C LYS A 325 8.71 16.03 -20.89
N LEU A 326 9.17 15.18 -19.98
CA LEU A 326 10.61 14.95 -19.72
C LEU A 326 11.23 13.83 -20.56
N GLY A 327 10.45 13.04 -21.31
CA GLY A 327 10.95 11.91 -22.10
C GLY A 327 11.42 10.72 -21.25
N VAL A 328 10.93 10.56 -20.02
CA VAL A 328 11.32 9.48 -19.09
C VAL A 328 10.19 8.46 -18.91
N ARG A 329 10.48 7.32 -18.28
CA ARG A 329 9.44 6.32 -17.99
C ARG A 329 8.60 6.78 -16.79
N CYS A 330 7.29 6.55 -16.84
CA CYS A 330 6.37 6.97 -15.77
C CYS A 330 6.69 6.34 -14.41
N CYS A 331 7.19 5.09 -14.39
CA CYS A 331 7.54 4.38 -13.16
C CYS A 331 8.87 4.84 -12.53
N ASP A 332 9.63 5.69 -13.21
CA ASP A 332 10.88 6.24 -12.66
C ASP A 332 10.64 7.58 -11.93
N LEU A 333 9.44 8.15 -12.06
CA LEU A 333 8.99 9.35 -11.35
C LEU A 333 8.32 8.96 -10.04
N VAL A 334 8.90 9.40 -8.93
CA VAL A 334 8.40 9.11 -7.58
C VAL A 334 8.16 10.39 -6.78
N ASP A 335 7.44 10.26 -5.67
CA ASP A 335 7.23 11.31 -4.66
C ASP A 335 6.49 12.56 -5.18
N LEU A 336 5.54 12.35 -6.08
CA LEU A 336 4.62 13.42 -6.51
C LEU A 336 3.57 13.67 -5.43
N ILE A 337 3.38 14.94 -5.08
CA ILE A 337 2.45 15.32 -4.02
C ILE A 337 1.22 16.00 -4.62
N VAL A 338 0.05 15.53 -4.21
CA VAL A 338 -1.25 16.12 -4.49
C VAL A 338 -1.93 16.52 -3.18
N TRP A 339 -2.21 17.81 -3.03
CA TRP A 339 -2.89 18.41 -1.90
C TRP A 339 -4.34 18.74 -2.24
N GLY A 340 -5.26 18.72 -1.28
CA GLY A 340 -6.58 19.31 -1.48
C GLY A 340 -7.73 18.34 -1.68
N ASN A 341 -8.73 18.83 -2.41
CA ASN A 341 -9.96 18.12 -2.77
C ASN A 341 -9.77 17.41 -4.11
N ILE A 342 -9.66 16.08 -4.08
CA ILE A 342 -9.16 15.30 -5.21
C ILE A 342 -10.10 15.31 -6.43
N ASP A 343 -11.40 15.52 -6.22
CA ASP A 343 -12.40 15.52 -7.28
C ASP A 343 -12.81 16.91 -7.77
N HIS A 344 -12.34 17.98 -7.13
CA HIS A 344 -12.73 19.34 -7.47
C HIS A 344 -11.52 20.29 -7.52
N ARG A 345 -11.07 20.81 -6.37
CA ARG A 345 -9.91 21.71 -6.30
C ARG A 345 -8.73 21.08 -5.54
N PHE A 346 -7.65 20.80 -6.28
CA PHE A 346 -6.40 20.27 -5.75
C PHE A 346 -5.18 21.06 -6.24
N HIS A 347 -4.07 20.94 -5.51
CA HIS A 347 -2.78 21.54 -5.87
C HIS A 347 -1.73 20.44 -6.06
N VAL A 348 -1.01 20.48 -7.18
CA VAL A 348 0.06 19.53 -7.49
C VAL A 348 1.40 20.17 -7.15
N ASP A 349 2.12 19.52 -6.25
CA ASP A 349 3.41 19.97 -5.74
C ASP A 349 4.52 19.05 -6.24
N ILE A 350 5.40 19.60 -7.08
CA ILE A 350 6.50 18.87 -7.72
C ILE A 350 7.84 19.04 -6.98
N SER A 351 7.87 19.77 -5.87
CA SER A 351 9.11 20.15 -5.16
C SER A 351 9.88 18.97 -4.56
N ARG A 352 9.21 17.82 -4.40
CA ARG A 352 9.81 16.56 -3.91
C ARG A 352 9.91 15.48 -4.98
N VAL A 353 9.49 15.75 -6.21
CA VAL A 353 9.46 14.74 -7.27
C VAL A 353 10.87 14.39 -7.68
N ARG A 354 11.18 13.09 -7.68
CA ARG A 354 12.49 12.56 -8.06
C ARG A 354 12.37 11.65 -9.27
N ILE A 355 13.43 11.62 -10.08
CA ILE A 355 13.52 10.82 -11.30
C ILE A 355 14.69 9.87 -11.20
N TYR A 356 14.42 8.57 -11.18
CA TYR A 356 15.44 7.53 -11.26
C TYR A 356 15.74 7.12 -12.71
N ARG A 357 16.85 6.41 -12.92
CA ARG A 357 17.10 5.61 -14.15
C ARG A 357 16.84 6.38 -15.47
N ARG A 358 17.22 7.65 -15.49
CA ARG A 358 17.14 8.50 -16.67
C ARG A 358 18.22 8.08 -17.69
N HIS A 359 17.78 7.49 -18.80
CA HIS A 359 18.64 6.87 -19.83
C HIS A 359 18.20 7.24 -21.27
N GLY A 360 17.67 8.45 -21.47
CA GLY A 360 17.34 8.98 -22.79
C GLY A 360 18.58 9.32 -23.60
N LYS A 361 18.45 9.28 -24.93
CA LYS A 361 19.54 9.56 -25.89
C LYS A 361 20.10 10.98 -25.76
N ASP A 362 19.26 11.92 -25.29
CA ASP A 362 19.57 13.34 -25.17
C ASP A 362 19.81 13.77 -23.70
N ASP A 363 19.91 12.82 -22.77
CA ASP A 363 20.09 13.11 -21.35
C ASP A 363 21.56 13.35 -21.00
N ALA A 364 21.88 14.58 -20.59
CA ALA A 364 23.25 14.99 -20.25
C ALA A 364 23.78 14.38 -18.93
N ILE A 365 22.89 13.90 -18.06
CA ILE A 365 23.24 13.34 -16.74
C ILE A 365 22.62 11.95 -16.64
N ILE A 366 23.48 10.93 -16.56
CA ILE A 366 23.10 9.53 -16.40
C ILE A 366 23.82 8.98 -15.17
N GLY A 367 23.12 8.18 -14.37
CA GLY A 367 23.68 7.56 -13.17
C GLY A 367 23.27 6.09 -12.99
N PRO A 368 23.84 5.42 -11.99
CA PRO A 368 23.46 4.05 -11.59
C PRO A 368 22.00 3.98 -11.10
N SER A 369 21.47 2.77 -10.88
CA SER A 369 20.05 2.58 -10.57
C SER A 369 19.54 3.29 -9.30
N TRP A 370 20.42 3.58 -8.35
CA TRP A 370 20.11 4.30 -7.10
C TRP A 370 20.21 5.82 -7.25
N PHE A 371 20.78 6.31 -8.35
CA PHE A 371 20.91 7.73 -8.62
C PHE A 371 19.56 8.32 -9.07
N ASN A 372 19.22 9.48 -8.51
CA ASN A 372 18.02 10.23 -8.86
C ASN A 372 18.32 11.72 -8.94
N LEU A 373 17.45 12.43 -9.66
CA LEU A 373 17.48 13.89 -9.83
C LEU A 373 16.12 14.49 -9.45
N ASP A 374 16.13 15.72 -8.98
CA ASP A 374 14.90 16.49 -8.76
C ASP A 374 14.27 16.81 -10.13
N ALA A 375 12.95 16.60 -10.26
CA ALA A 375 12.24 16.80 -11.51
C ALA A 375 11.99 18.28 -11.83
N GLU A 376 11.73 19.10 -10.80
CA GLU A 376 11.35 20.51 -10.96
C GLU A 376 12.39 21.32 -11.76
N PRO A 377 13.71 21.27 -11.47
CA PRO A 377 14.70 22.00 -12.26
C PRO A 377 14.85 21.51 -13.71
N LEU A 378 14.36 20.31 -14.02
CA LEU A 378 14.44 19.71 -15.36
C LEU A 378 13.28 20.17 -16.25
N ILE A 379 12.19 20.67 -15.66
CA ILE A 379 11.07 21.26 -16.38
C ILE A 379 11.40 22.74 -16.60
N TRP A 380 12.02 23.05 -17.73
CA TRP A 380 12.43 24.42 -18.10
C TRP A 380 11.25 25.35 -18.48
N ASP A 381 10.07 24.78 -18.66
CA ASP A 381 8.85 25.46 -19.12
C ASP A 381 7.92 25.77 -17.94
N ALA A 382 8.18 26.90 -17.27
CA ALA A 382 7.44 27.34 -16.09
C ALA A 382 5.99 27.76 -16.41
N GLU A 383 5.73 28.24 -17.63
CA GLU A 383 4.39 28.61 -18.10
C GLU A 383 3.52 27.37 -18.26
N TRP A 384 4.06 26.32 -18.89
CA TRP A 384 3.39 25.02 -18.98
C TRP A 384 3.05 24.42 -17.62
N LEU A 385 3.97 24.53 -16.64
CA LEU A 385 3.72 23.99 -15.29
C LEU A 385 2.54 24.70 -14.60
N LYS A 386 2.38 26.01 -14.83
CA LYS A 386 1.33 26.82 -14.21
C LYS A 386 -0.03 26.66 -14.91
N GLU A 387 -0.07 26.62 -16.23
CA GLU A 387 -1.32 26.76 -16.98
C GLU A 387 -1.79 25.46 -17.66
N ASP A 388 -0.86 24.67 -18.17
CA ASP A 388 -1.15 23.57 -19.09
C ASP A 388 -1.08 22.20 -18.42
N PHE A 389 -0.16 22.00 -17.49
CA PHE A 389 0.17 20.70 -16.91
C PHE A 389 -1.06 19.98 -16.35
N VAL A 390 -1.80 20.64 -15.44
CA VAL A 390 -2.99 20.06 -14.81
C VAL A 390 -4.10 19.89 -15.85
N ARG A 391 -4.26 20.86 -16.76
CA ARG A 391 -5.27 20.83 -17.82
C ARG A 391 -5.06 19.64 -18.76
N GLU A 392 -3.85 19.44 -19.27
CA GLU A 392 -3.48 18.29 -20.11
C GLU A 392 -3.70 16.95 -19.39
N ALA A 393 -3.34 16.88 -18.10
CA ALA A 393 -3.54 15.68 -17.31
C ALA A 393 -5.03 15.35 -17.16
N VAL A 394 -5.87 16.36 -16.92
CA VAL A 394 -7.33 16.24 -16.78
C VAL A 394 -8.01 15.95 -18.11
N GLU A 395 -7.60 16.57 -19.23
CA GLU A 395 -8.16 16.32 -20.56
C GLU A 395 -7.98 14.87 -21.01
N LYS A 396 -6.81 14.26 -20.73
CA LYS A 396 -6.59 12.83 -20.94
C LYS A 396 -7.57 11.96 -20.15
N MET A 397 -8.10 12.44 -19.03
CA MET A 397 -9.14 11.75 -18.24
C MET A 397 -10.51 11.82 -18.89
N LYS A 398 -10.80 12.88 -19.66
CA LYS A 398 -12.06 13.11 -20.38
C LYS A 398 -12.16 12.30 -21.68
N ALA A 399 -11.06 11.70 -22.15
CA ALA A 399 -11.04 10.93 -23.40
C ALA A 399 -12.08 9.77 -23.37
N PRO A 400 -12.89 9.59 -24.42
CA PRO A 400 -14.15 8.81 -24.41
C PRO A 400 -14.00 7.28 -24.25
N ALA A 401 -12.81 6.76 -23.97
CA ALA A 401 -12.63 5.34 -23.73
C ALA A 401 -13.00 4.99 -22.28
N ARG A 402 -14.31 4.79 -22.04
CA ARG A 402 -14.93 4.20 -20.82
C ARG A 402 -14.13 3.06 -20.15
N TYR A 403 -13.30 2.35 -20.94
CA TYR A 403 -12.49 1.22 -20.52
C TYR A 403 -11.08 1.55 -20.00
N GLN A 404 -10.48 2.67 -20.38
CA GLN A 404 -9.09 3.03 -20.00
C GLN A 404 -9.03 3.61 -18.58
N ALA A 405 -10.00 4.45 -18.22
CA ALA A 405 -10.03 5.05 -16.88
C ALA A 405 -10.17 4.00 -15.77
N ALA A 406 -10.98 2.98 -16.00
CA ALA A 406 -11.21 1.87 -15.07
C ALA A 406 -9.96 1.00 -14.84
N TYR A 407 -9.08 0.85 -15.84
CA TYR A 407 -7.85 0.07 -15.69
C TYR A 407 -6.83 0.76 -14.77
N CYS A 408 -6.59 2.05 -14.99
CA CYS A 408 -5.69 2.83 -14.14
C CYS A 408 -6.15 2.81 -12.67
N HIS A 409 -7.45 2.99 -12.41
CA HIS A 409 -8.01 2.94 -11.06
C HIS A 409 -7.88 1.57 -10.43
N ALA A 410 -8.29 0.51 -11.13
CA ALA A 410 -8.19 -0.85 -10.64
C ALA A 410 -6.73 -1.24 -10.31
N SER A 411 -5.77 -0.83 -11.16
CA SER A 411 -4.35 -1.07 -10.94
C SER A 411 -3.81 -0.32 -9.73
N ALA A 412 -4.20 0.95 -9.55
CA ALA A 412 -3.83 1.73 -8.37
C ALA A 412 -4.40 1.14 -7.08
N ILE A 413 -5.65 0.70 -7.10
CA ILE A 413 -6.29 0.02 -5.96
C ILE A 413 -5.57 -1.29 -5.66
N ALA A 414 -5.31 -2.13 -6.66
CA ALA A 414 -4.62 -3.41 -6.46
C ALA A 414 -3.21 -3.22 -5.87
N SER A 415 -2.45 -2.26 -6.40
CA SER A 415 -1.13 -1.86 -5.88
C SER A 415 -1.23 -1.38 -4.43
N PHE A 416 -2.21 -0.54 -4.10
CA PHE A 416 -2.41 -0.04 -2.74
C PHE A 416 -2.85 -1.14 -1.76
N ILE A 417 -3.68 -2.10 -2.19
CA ILE A 417 -4.02 -3.28 -1.40
C ILE A 417 -2.77 -4.11 -1.09
N ASP A 418 -1.93 -4.35 -2.10
CA ASP A 418 -0.66 -5.06 -1.95
C ASP A 418 0.27 -4.37 -0.94
N GLN A 419 0.33 -3.05 -0.97
CA GLN A 419 1.10 -2.27 -0.01
C GLN A 419 0.49 -2.28 1.40
N TRP A 420 -0.77 -1.87 1.53
CA TRP A 420 -1.37 -1.58 2.83
C TRP A 420 -1.82 -2.84 3.56
N LEU A 421 -2.32 -3.86 2.85
CA LEU A 421 -2.82 -5.10 3.45
C LEU A 421 -1.73 -6.17 3.57
N PHE A 422 -0.73 -6.17 2.68
CA PHE A 422 0.31 -7.21 2.60
C PHE A 422 1.73 -6.71 2.82
N GLY A 423 1.94 -5.41 3.01
CA GLY A 423 3.24 -4.84 3.34
C GLY A 423 4.25 -4.86 2.19
N LYS A 424 3.78 -4.90 0.92
CA LYS A 424 4.68 -4.71 -0.23
C LYS A 424 5.09 -3.25 -0.31
N VAL A 425 6.35 -2.96 0.03
CA VAL A 425 6.89 -1.59 0.00
C VAL A 425 7.74 -1.41 -1.25
N GLU A 426 7.45 -0.36 -2.01
CA GLU A 426 8.35 0.13 -3.06
C GLU A 426 9.48 0.92 -2.40
N ARG A 427 10.74 0.52 -2.64
CA ARG A 427 11.88 1.09 -1.91
C ARG A 427 12.29 2.48 -2.38
N GLU A 428 11.92 2.84 -3.61
CA GLU A 428 12.35 4.09 -4.27
C GLU A 428 11.39 5.25 -3.98
N GLU A 429 10.09 4.95 -3.87
CA GLU A 429 9.00 5.87 -3.55
C GLU A 429 8.81 5.95 -2.04
N MET A 430 9.14 7.12 -1.48
CA MET A 430 9.07 7.39 -0.04
C MET A 430 7.78 8.11 0.32
N LEU A 431 7.24 8.90 -0.61
CA LEU A 431 6.09 9.76 -0.43
C LEU A 431 4.95 9.31 -1.33
N GLU A 432 3.74 9.34 -0.78
CA GLU A 432 2.52 9.16 -1.56
C GLU A 432 1.44 10.13 -1.07
N SER A 433 0.46 10.44 -1.91
CA SER A 433 -0.67 11.26 -1.48
C SER A 433 -1.86 10.41 -1.06
N LEU A 434 -2.41 10.69 0.12
CA LEU A 434 -3.61 10.04 0.65
C LEU A 434 -4.53 11.06 1.30
N VAL A 435 -5.84 10.86 1.13
CA VAL A 435 -6.85 11.61 1.88
C VAL A 435 -6.97 11.02 3.27
N LEU A 436 -6.67 11.85 4.27
CA LEU A 436 -6.72 11.49 5.69
C LEU A 436 -7.49 12.55 6.47
N ILE A 437 -7.98 12.17 7.65
CA ILE A 437 -8.47 13.14 8.63
C ILE A 437 -7.29 13.96 9.17
N SER A 438 -7.39 15.28 9.05
CA SER A 438 -6.36 16.23 9.45
C SER A 438 -6.16 16.26 10.96
N ASP A 439 -4.88 16.27 11.37
CA ASP A 439 -4.46 16.53 12.75
C ASP A 439 -4.11 18.01 12.99
N GLY A 440 -4.39 18.91 12.03
CA GLY A 440 -4.10 20.35 12.13
C GLY A 440 -2.84 20.81 11.40
N CYS A 441 -2.19 19.92 10.63
CA CYS A 441 -0.97 20.24 9.89
C CYS A 441 -1.25 21.16 8.70
N TYR A 442 -0.26 21.99 8.34
CA TYR A 442 -0.31 22.91 7.19
C TYR A 442 -1.47 23.93 7.17
N GLY A 443 -2.05 24.21 8.34
CA GLY A 443 -3.22 25.10 8.47
C GLY A 443 -4.54 24.45 8.08
N VAL A 444 -4.56 23.14 7.80
CA VAL A 444 -5.79 22.40 7.52
C VAL A 444 -6.53 22.13 8.83
N PRO A 445 -7.80 22.54 8.99
CA PRO A 445 -8.56 22.35 10.23
C PRO A 445 -8.56 20.91 10.75
N ARG A 446 -8.41 20.72 12.06
CA ARG A 446 -8.47 19.39 12.70
C ARG A 446 -9.81 18.73 12.41
N GLY A 447 -9.78 17.45 12.06
CA GLY A 447 -10.99 16.68 11.78
C GLY A 447 -11.53 16.83 10.36
N LEU A 448 -10.86 17.57 9.47
CA LEU A 448 -11.22 17.69 8.05
C LEU A 448 -10.51 16.63 7.20
N ALA A 449 -11.24 15.93 6.32
CA ALA A 449 -10.67 14.99 5.35
C ALA A 449 -9.98 15.75 4.21
N PHE A 450 -8.66 15.63 4.12
CA PHE A 450 -7.85 16.39 3.17
C PHE A 450 -6.71 15.51 2.63
N SER A 451 -6.28 15.73 1.38
CA SER A 451 -5.12 15.02 0.83
C SER A 451 -3.81 15.59 1.36
N PHE A 452 -3.01 14.71 1.93
CA PHE A 452 -1.67 15.03 2.42
C PHE A 452 -0.63 14.11 1.76
N PRO A 453 0.62 14.57 1.64
CA PRO A 453 1.77 13.69 1.49
C PRO A 453 1.98 12.89 2.77
N VAL A 454 2.10 11.58 2.60
CA VAL A 454 2.25 10.64 3.70
C VAL A 454 3.43 9.72 3.45
N THR A 455 3.93 9.16 4.55
CA THR A 455 4.83 8.00 4.54
C THR A 455 4.14 6.84 5.25
N MET A 456 4.40 5.62 4.79
CA MET A 456 3.95 4.41 5.47
C MET A 456 5.06 3.90 6.40
N ASN A 457 4.73 3.67 7.66
CA ASN A 457 5.67 3.08 8.59
C ASN A 457 5.74 1.54 8.41
N PRO A 458 6.76 0.85 8.99
CA PRO A 458 6.87 -0.61 8.89
C PRO A 458 5.67 -1.39 9.46
N SER A 459 4.88 -0.79 10.35
CA SER A 459 3.63 -1.37 10.87
C SER A 459 2.41 -1.18 9.95
N GLY A 460 2.56 -0.53 8.79
CA GLY A 460 1.49 -0.34 7.82
C GLY A 460 0.52 0.80 8.14
N CYS A 461 0.93 1.76 8.98
CA CYS A 461 0.18 2.97 9.29
C CYS A 461 0.74 4.14 8.48
N PHE A 462 -0.15 4.98 7.96
CA PHE A 462 0.21 6.21 7.25
C PHE A 462 0.29 7.40 8.20
N ALA A 463 1.31 8.21 8.04
CA ALA A 463 1.47 9.48 8.76
C ALA A 463 1.74 10.60 7.75
N ALA A 464 1.05 11.73 7.93
CA ALA A 464 1.32 12.94 7.18
C ALA A 464 2.72 13.46 7.54
N ILE A 465 3.48 13.88 6.54
CA ILE A 465 4.81 14.47 6.75
C ILE A 465 4.62 15.93 7.12
N GLU A 466 5.40 16.46 8.05
CA GLU A 466 5.26 17.84 8.54
C GLU A 466 6.32 18.81 7.97
N ASP A 467 7.42 18.29 7.43
CA ASP A 467 8.59 19.09 7.01
C ASP A 467 8.61 19.45 5.51
N ILE A 468 7.45 19.75 4.92
CA ILE A 468 7.39 20.23 3.53
C ILE A 468 7.43 21.77 3.51
N PRO A 469 8.40 22.37 2.81
CA PRO A 469 8.48 23.82 2.68
C PRO A 469 7.20 24.41 2.08
N MET A 470 6.65 25.40 2.79
CA MET A 470 5.47 26.16 2.39
C MET A 470 5.88 27.58 2.02
N ASP A 471 5.77 27.92 0.74
CA ASP A 471 5.84 29.30 0.26
C ASP A 471 4.46 29.97 0.26
N ALA A 472 4.40 31.26 -0.06
CA ALA A 472 3.16 32.02 -0.05
C ALA A 472 2.15 31.58 -1.14
N GLU A 473 2.64 31.13 -2.30
CA GLU A 473 1.79 30.67 -3.40
C GLU A 473 1.13 29.34 -3.04
N LYS A 474 1.93 28.38 -2.58
CA LYS A 474 1.52 27.05 -2.09
C LYS A 474 0.55 27.16 -0.93
N GLN A 475 0.83 28.01 0.07
CA GLN A 475 -0.10 28.20 1.19
C GLN A 475 -1.44 28.78 0.72
N THR A 476 -1.42 29.71 -0.24
CA THR A 476 -2.65 30.29 -0.81
C THR A 476 -3.45 29.23 -1.56
N ALA A 477 -2.79 28.40 -2.38
CA ALA A 477 -3.42 27.30 -3.10
C ALA A 477 -4.04 26.26 -2.15
N ILE A 478 -3.33 25.89 -1.07
CA ILE A 478 -3.83 24.99 -0.03
C ILE A 478 -5.06 25.60 0.67
N ASN A 479 -5.04 26.89 1.02
CA ASN A 479 -6.19 27.56 1.64
C ASN A 479 -7.43 27.55 0.73
N MET A 480 -7.25 27.73 -0.57
CA MET A 480 -8.36 27.59 -1.53
C MET A 480 -8.91 26.16 -1.55
N CYS A 481 -8.04 25.16 -1.49
CA CYS A 481 -8.47 23.75 -1.41
C CYS A 481 -9.21 23.47 -0.08
N ILE A 482 -8.75 24.03 1.05
CA ILE A 482 -9.42 23.87 2.35
C ILE A 482 -10.84 24.42 2.28
N LYS A 483 -11.00 25.63 1.74
CA LYS A 483 -12.32 26.25 1.57
C LYS A 483 -13.25 25.37 0.73
N ASP A 484 -12.75 24.82 -0.37
CA ASP A 484 -13.50 23.94 -1.27
C ASP A 484 -14.02 22.67 -0.56
N VAL A 485 -13.17 21.99 0.22
CA VAL A 485 -13.59 20.81 1.02
C VAL A 485 -14.62 21.20 2.09
N LEU A 486 -14.47 22.37 2.71
CA LEU A 486 -15.41 22.85 3.72
C LEU A 486 -16.77 23.21 3.12
N GLU A 487 -16.81 23.76 1.90
CA GLU A 487 -18.05 24.03 1.17
C GLU A 487 -18.80 22.73 0.83
N ASP A 488 -18.08 21.69 0.39
CA ASP A 488 -18.67 20.35 0.20
C ASP A 488 -19.24 19.78 1.51
N TRP A 489 -18.51 19.93 2.62
CA TRP A 489 -18.96 19.44 3.91
C TRP A 489 -20.12 20.25 4.51
N ALA A 490 -20.20 21.54 4.19
CA ALA A 490 -21.26 22.43 4.66
C ALA A 490 -22.67 22.00 4.24
N VAL A 491 -22.77 21.21 3.16
CA VAL A 491 -24.01 20.54 2.73
C VAL A 491 -24.61 19.68 3.86
N VAL A 492 -23.76 19.10 4.71
CA VAL A 492 -24.17 18.26 5.84
C VAL A 492 -24.08 19.04 7.16
N ASN A 493 -22.96 19.73 7.39
CA ASN A 493 -22.72 20.47 8.62
C ASN A 493 -21.87 21.73 8.35
N PRO A 494 -22.46 22.94 8.45
CA PRO A 494 -21.76 24.19 8.13
C PRO A 494 -20.78 24.66 9.22
N VAL A 495 -20.82 24.08 10.43
CA VAL A 495 -20.07 24.59 11.60
C VAL A 495 -18.55 24.67 11.35
N LEU A 496 -17.97 23.68 10.67
CA LEU A 496 -16.53 23.72 10.37
C LEU A 496 -16.16 24.85 9.42
N LEU A 497 -17.03 25.15 8.43
CA LEU A 497 -16.83 26.24 7.50
C LEU A 497 -16.98 27.60 8.20
N GLU A 498 -18.00 27.75 9.04
CA GLU A 498 -18.24 28.96 9.84
C GLU A 498 -17.04 29.28 10.74
N ASN A 499 -16.55 28.29 11.50
CA ASN A 499 -15.37 28.44 12.35
C ASN A 499 -14.12 28.85 11.56
N TYR A 500 -13.90 28.23 10.40
CA TYR A 500 -12.76 28.54 9.54
C TYR A 500 -12.81 29.97 9.00
N LEU A 501 -13.99 30.43 8.55
CA LEU A 501 -14.19 31.79 8.08
C LEU A 501 -14.03 32.82 9.21
N GLU A 502 -14.50 32.51 10.43
CA GLU A 502 -14.26 33.34 11.60
C GLU A 502 -12.77 33.47 11.93
N GLU A 503 -12.02 32.37 11.90
CA GLU A 503 -10.57 32.40 12.14
C GLU A 503 -9.84 33.25 11.09
N ILE A 504 -10.15 33.07 9.81
CA ILE A 504 -9.57 33.90 8.73
C ILE A 504 -9.88 35.38 8.96
N ASN A 505 -11.13 35.71 9.31
CA ASN A 505 -11.57 37.08 9.56
C ASN A 505 -10.88 37.69 10.80
N ARG A 506 -10.64 36.90 11.85
CA ARG A 506 -9.93 37.33 13.07
C ARG A 506 -8.43 37.56 12.82
N PHE A 507 -7.79 36.72 11.99
CA PHE A 507 -6.36 36.76 11.75
C PHE A 507 -5.93 37.55 10.50
N GLY A 508 -6.87 38.16 9.77
CA GLY A 508 -6.58 39.20 8.79
C GLY A 508 -5.59 38.79 7.72
N LYS A 509 -5.85 37.69 7.00
CA LYS A 509 -5.32 37.51 5.64
C LYS A 509 -6.49 37.48 4.69
N ALA A 510 -6.70 38.59 3.98
CA ALA A 510 -7.59 38.64 2.84
C ALA A 510 -7.19 37.52 1.88
N ILE A 511 -8.00 36.47 1.78
CA ILE A 511 -8.00 35.63 0.59
C ILE A 511 -8.35 36.63 -0.53
N PRO A 512 -7.50 36.84 -1.53
CA PRO A 512 -7.94 37.59 -2.69
C PRO A 512 -9.15 36.84 -3.21
N SER A 513 -10.32 37.47 -3.18
CA SER A 513 -11.39 37.09 -4.08
C SER A 513 -10.80 37.29 -5.47
N ALA A 514 -10.13 36.26 -6.00
CA ALA A 514 -9.91 36.17 -7.42
C ALA A 514 -11.28 36.42 -8.05
N PRO A 515 -11.39 37.26 -9.08
CA PRO A 515 -12.63 37.31 -9.84
C PRO A 515 -12.97 35.86 -10.19
N LEU A 516 -14.26 35.53 -10.22
CA LEU A 516 -14.72 34.40 -11.01
C LEU A 516 -14.21 34.65 -12.43
N SER A 517 -12.97 34.26 -12.72
CA SER A 517 -12.50 34.03 -14.07
C SER A 517 -13.34 32.84 -14.47
N ASP A 518 -14.33 33.13 -15.30
CA ASP A 518 -15.19 32.26 -16.05
C ASP A 518 -15.02 30.78 -15.66
N GLU A 519 -16.11 30.21 -15.12
CA GLU A 519 -16.39 28.81 -15.37
C GLU A 519 -15.90 28.50 -16.79
N VAL A 520 -14.95 27.58 -16.95
CA VAL A 520 -14.76 26.95 -18.24
C VAL A 520 -15.97 26.04 -18.45
N THR A 521 -17.15 26.67 -18.58
CA THR A 521 -18.23 26.18 -19.40
C THR A 521 -17.62 26.11 -20.79
N LEU A 522 -17.38 24.87 -21.23
CA LEU A 522 -17.14 24.57 -22.63
C LEU A 522 -18.42 24.96 -23.39
N GLU A 523 -18.57 26.25 -23.73
CA GLU A 523 -19.50 26.65 -24.77
C GLU A 523 -18.99 26.06 -26.09
N VAL A 524 -19.73 25.06 -26.56
CA VAL A 524 -19.57 24.50 -27.89
C VAL A 524 -20.09 25.53 -28.88
N ASP A 525 -19.18 26.15 -29.61
CA ASP A 525 -19.48 27.00 -30.77
C ASP A 525 -20.34 26.21 -31.79
N PRO A 526 -21.59 26.63 -32.09
CA PRO A 526 -22.48 25.90 -32.99
C PRO A 526 -22.14 26.03 -34.49
N GLU A 527 -21.12 26.79 -34.90
CA GLU A 527 -20.92 27.12 -36.33
C GLU A 527 -19.62 26.59 -36.96
N ALA A 528 -19.13 25.42 -36.54
CA ALA A 528 -18.14 24.66 -37.30
C ALA A 528 -18.78 23.43 -38.00
N LYS A 529 -19.76 23.68 -38.86
CA LYS A 529 -20.18 22.77 -39.93
C LYS A 529 -20.44 23.56 -41.21
N ALA A 530 -19.39 23.74 -41.99
CA ALA A 530 -19.42 23.83 -43.44
C ALA A 530 -18.08 23.35 -43.99
#